data_AF-A0A495QRX3-F1
#
_entry.id   AF-A0A495QRX3-F1
#
_cell.length_a   1.000
_cell.length_b   1.000
_cell.length_c   1.000
_cell.angle_alpha   90.00
_cell.angle_beta   90.00
_cell.angle_gamma   90.00
#
_symmetry.space_group_name_H-M   'P 1'
#
loop_
_entity.id
_entity.type
_entity.pdbx_description
1 polymer ?
#
loop_
_entity_poly.entity_id
_entity_poly.type
_entity_poly.pdbx_seq_one_letter_code
_entity_poly.pdbx_strand_id
1 'polypeptide(L)'
;MENATAKSLKVLAAQFARRGCRARVDGGRLIISLGVRGERVIACDGRRFRLGGERGHVIGLVGAEAGAAERALLVLRQIRRWS
;
A
#
# COMPACT_ATOMS: atom_id res chain seq x y z
N MET A 1 -20.80 -9.88 -3.56
CA MET A 1 -20.52 -8.42 -3.56
C MET A 1 -19.06 -8.24 -3.16
N GLU A 2 -18.22 -7.72 -4.04
CA GLU A 2 -16.83 -7.41 -3.68
C GLU A 2 -16.83 -6.15 -2.80
N ASN A 3 -16.23 -6.24 -1.62
CA ASN A 3 -16.15 -5.12 -0.67
C ASN A 3 -15.36 -3.96 -1.31
N ALA A 4 -15.86 -2.72 -1.23
CA ALA A 4 -15.24 -1.55 -1.85
C ALA A 4 -13.75 -1.40 -1.43
N THR A 5 -13.46 -1.74 -0.18
CA THR A 5 -12.09 -1.82 0.37
C THR A 5 -11.19 -2.78 -0.45
N ALA A 6 -11.69 -3.96 -0.79
CA ALA A 6 -10.93 -4.96 -1.54
C ALA A 6 -10.62 -4.47 -2.96
N LYS A 7 -11.60 -3.82 -3.61
CA LYS A 7 -11.41 -3.20 -4.93
C LYS A 7 -10.33 -2.11 -4.88
N SER A 8 -10.40 -1.22 -3.90
CA SER A 8 -9.41 -0.15 -3.73
C SER A 8 -8.01 -0.68 -3.43
N LEU A 9 -7.89 -1.74 -2.64
CA LEU A 9 -6.60 -2.41 -2.39
C LEU A 9 -6.02 -3.05 -3.67
N LYS A 10 -6.86 -3.64 -4.53
CA LYS A 10 -6.43 -4.18 -5.84
C LYS A 10 -5.94 -3.05 -6.77
N VAL A 11 -6.66 -1.93 -6.83
CA VAL A 11 -6.25 -0.76 -7.62
C VAL A 11 -4.91 -0.24 -7.09
N LEU A 12 -4.78 -0.09 -5.78
CA LEU A 12 -3.54 0.34 -5.16
C LEU A 12 -2.39 -0.66 -5.42
N ALA A 13 -2.65 -1.96 -5.35
CA ALA A 13 -1.67 -2.99 -5.70
C ALA A 13 -1.18 -2.86 -7.15
N ALA A 14 -2.08 -2.62 -8.10
CA ALA A 14 -1.73 -2.39 -9.49
C ALA A 14 -0.85 -1.14 -9.66
N GLN A 15 -1.10 -0.08 -8.88
CA GLN A 15 -0.25 1.12 -8.89
C GLN A 15 1.18 0.82 -8.40
N PHE A 16 1.34 -0.05 -7.41
CA PHE A 16 2.67 -0.50 -6.97
C PHE A 16 3.35 -1.41 -7.99
N ALA A 17 2.61 -2.36 -8.58
CA ALA A 17 3.13 -3.27 -9.60
C ALA A 17 3.67 -2.50 -10.82
N ARG A 18 2.92 -1.49 -11.30
CA ARG A 18 3.36 -0.59 -12.39
C ARG A 18 4.65 0.19 -12.08
N ARG A 19 5.01 0.30 -10.81
CA ARG A 19 6.21 1.00 -10.32
C ARG A 19 7.31 0.02 -9.87
N GLY A 20 7.21 -1.26 -10.27
CA GLY A 20 8.23 -2.28 -10.05
C GLY A 20 8.24 -2.89 -8.65
N CYS A 21 7.20 -2.68 -7.85
CA CYS A 21 7.08 -3.28 -6.52
C CYS A 21 6.24 -4.57 -6.58
N ARG A 22 6.64 -5.58 -5.81
CA ARG A 22 5.79 -6.77 -5.60
C ARG A 22 4.69 -6.41 -4.60
N ALA A 23 3.43 -6.57 -5.00
CA ALA A 23 2.28 -6.20 -4.19
C ALA A 23 1.22 -7.30 -4.27
N ARG A 24 0.71 -7.74 -3.11
CA ARG A 24 -0.36 -8.74 -3.01
C ARG A 24 -1.43 -8.32 -2.00
N VAL A 25 -2.69 -8.61 -2.29
CA VAL A 25 -3.79 -8.37 -1.34
C VAL A 25 -4.03 -9.64 -0.52
N ASP A 26 -4.09 -9.51 0.80
CA ASP A 26 -4.26 -10.62 1.74
C ASP A 26 -5.10 -10.18 2.94
N GLY A 27 -6.18 -10.90 3.24
CA GLY A 27 -7.03 -10.65 4.42
C GLY A 27 -7.51 -9.19 4.57
N GLY A 28 -7.80 -8.49 3.47
CA GLY A 28 -8.21 -7.07 3.50
C GLY A 28 -7.06 -6.08 3.71
N ARG A 29 -5.82 -6.51 3.49
CA ARG A 29 -4.62 -5.68 3.54
C ARG A 29 -3.82 -5.82 2.25
N LEU A 30 -3.03 -4.82 1.94
CA LEU A 30 -2.07 -4.86 0.85
C LEU A 30 -0.67 -5.07 1.43
N ILE A 31 -0.01 -6.14 1.01
CA ILE A 31 1.35 -6.47 1.40
C ILE A 31 2.28 -6.10 0.26
N ILE A 32 3.32 -5.32 0.55
CA ILE A 32 4.29 -4.82 -0.40
C ILE A 32 5.67 -5.33 -0.03
N SER A 33 6.39 -5.85 -1.02
CA SER A 33 7.79 -6.18 -0.93
C SER A 33 8.60 -5.30 -1.89
N LEU A 34 9.64 -4.67 -1.35
CA LEU A 34 10.60 -3.85 -2.10
C LEU A 34 11.79 -4.66 -2.61
N GLY A 35 11.76 -5.99 -2.50
CA GLY A 35 12.88 -6.86 -2.88
C GLY A 35 14.07 -6.84 -1.91
N VAL A 36 14.01 -6.06 -0.84
CA VAL A 36 14.95 -6.06 0.30
C VAL A 36 14.20 -6.40 1.58
N ARG A 37 14.91 -6.79 2.65
CA ARG A 37 14.35 -7.32 3.91
C ARG A 37 13.10 -6.57 4.39
N GLY A 38 12.03 -7.35 4.61
CA GLY A 38 10.80 -6.91 5.27
C GLY A 38 9.68 -6.59 4.30
N GLU A 39 8.56 -7.30 4.45
CA GLU A 39 7.29 -6.90 3.85
C GLU A 39 6.74 -5.65 4.58
N ARG A 40 5.90 -4.89 3.88
CA ARG A 40 5.23 -3.70 4.41
C ARG A 40 3.74 -3.83 4.20
N VAL A 41 3.00 -3.58 5.25
CA VAL A 41 1.55 -3.77 5.27
C VAL A 41 0.87 -2.43 5.09
N ILE A 42 -0.06 -2.35 4.15
CA ILE A 42 -0.98 -1.25 3.96
C ILE A 42 -2.39 -1.72 4.31
N ALA A 43 -3.01 -1.06 5.28
CA ALA A 43 -4.42 -1.25 5.63
C ALA A 43 -5.31 -0.27 4.86
N CYS A 44 -6.58 -0.65 4.69
CA CYS A 44 -7.62 0.23 4.16
C CYS A 44 -8.86 0.15 5.05
N ASP A 45 -9.24 1.26 5.66
CA ASP A 45 -10.43 1.38 6.52
C ASP A 45 -11.71 1.73 5.72
N GLY A 46 -11.64 1.62 4.39
CA GLY A 46 -12.71 1.99 3.46
C GLY A 46 -12.70 3.48 3.07
N ARG A 47 -11.90 4.33 3.74
CA ARG A 47 -11.75 5.75 3.40
C ARG A 47 -10.30 6.15 3.17
N ARG A 48 -9.36 5.53 3.90
CA ARG A 48 -7.95 5.90 3.96
C ARG A 48 -7.06 4.68 3.82
N PHE A 49 -5.91 4.89 3.19
CA PHE A 49 -4.82 3.93 3.16
C PHE A 49 -3.80 4.24 4.25
N ARG A 50 -3.36 3.22 4.98
CA ARG A 50 -2.41 3.36 6.10
C ARG A 50 -1.23 2.44 5.96
N LEU A 51 -0.01 2.99 5.94
CA LEU A 51 1.24 2.24 5.88
C LEU A 51 1.69 1.85 7.30
N GLY A 52 1.97 0.56 7.50
CA GLY A 52 2.27 -0.03 8.81
C GLY A 52 1.05 -0.72 9.47
N GLY A 53 0.01 -1.04 8.69
CA GLY A 53 -1.22 -1.65 9.19
C GLY A 53 -2.27 -0.64 9.69
N GLU A 54 -3.27 -1.11 10.44
CA GLU A 54 -4.45 -0.31 10.84
C GLU A 54 -4.11 0.94 11.67
N ARG A 55 -3.05 0.87 12.49
CA ARG A 55 -2.55 1.99 13.30
C ARG A 55 -1.43 2.77 12.61
N GLY A 56 -1.18 2.45 11.34
CA GLY A 56 -0.11 3.02 10.54
C GLY A 56 -0.35 4.45 10.10
N HIS A 57 0.66 5.02 9.44
CA HIS A 57 0.64 6.37 8.92
C HIS A 57 -0.30 6.47 7.71
N VAL A 58 -1.16 7.49 7.68
CA VAL A 58 -2.08 7.71 6.55
C VAL A 58 -1.29 8.18 5.33
N ILE A 59 -1.31 7.39 4.27
CA ILE A 59 -0.58 7.68 3.01
C ILE A 59 -1.47 8.22 1.91
N GLY A 60 -2.80 8.13 2.05
CA GLY A 60 -3.74 8.65 1.07
C GLY A 60 -5.19 8.26 1.31
N LEU A 61 -6.06 8.70 0.43
CA LEU A 61 -7.50 8.41 0.45
C LEU A 61 -7.86 7.36 -0.61
N VAL A 62 -8.93 6.62 -0.34
CA VAL A 62 -9.60 5.78 -1.35
C VAL A 62 -10.12 6.69 -2.48
N GLY A 63 -9.93 6.27 -3.75
CA GLY A 63 -10.19 7.07 -4.94
C GLY A 63 -9.01 7.96 -5.39
N ALA A 64 -7.94 8.03 -4.60
CA ALA A 64 -6.70 8.72 -4.93
C ALA A 64 -5.49 7.76 -4.88
N GLU A 65 -5.67 6.53 -5.37
CA GLU A 65 -4.71 5.43 -5.22
C GLU A 65 -3.34 5.73 -5.82
N ALA A 66 -3.28 6.46 -6.95
CA ALA A 66 -2.02 6.83 -7.58
C ALA A 66 -1.16 7.71 -6.65
N GLY A 67 -1.76 8.76 -6.06
CA GLY A 67 -1.07 9.64 -5.11
C GLY A 67 -0.77 8.96 -3.77
N ALA A 68 -1.57 7.97 -3.36
CA ALA A 68 -1.27 7.14 -2.20
C ALA A 68 -0.06 6.23 -2.44
N ALA A 69 0.03 5.63 -3.64
CA ALA A 69 1.17 4.80 -4.03
C ALA A 69 2.48 5.62 -4.10
N GLU A 70 2.43 6.84 -4.66
CA GLU A 70 3.60 7.72 -4.73
C GLU A 70 4.12 8.11 -3.34
N ARG A 71 3.23 8.55 -2.45
CA ARG A 71 3.60 8.86 -1.06
C ARG A 71 4.18 7.66 -0.33
N ALA A 72 3.55 6.50 -0.47
CA ALA A 72 4.06 5.27 0.13
C ALA A 72 5.46 4.93 -0.42
N LEU A 73 5.69 5.04 -1.73
CA LEU A 73 6.99 4.76 -2.34
C LEU A 73 8.09 5.68 -1.82
N LEU A 74 7.78 6.96 -1.59
CA LEU A 74 8.76 7.88 -0.98
C LEU A 74 9.18 7.40 0.41
N VAL A 75 8.21 7.05 1.27
CA VAL A 75 8.48 6.51 2.61
C VAL A 75 9.25 5.19 2.54
N LEU A 76 8.85 4.30 1.64
CA LEU A 76 9.45 2.98 1.45
C LEU A 76 10.90 3.08 0.94
N ARG A 77 11.19 4.00 0.02
CA ARG A 77 12.57 4.28 -0.45
C ARG A 77 13.44 4.87 0.65
N GLN A 78 12.88 5.76 1.47
CA GLN A 78 13.58 6.26 2.65
C GLN A 78 13.95 5.11 3.58
N ILE A 79 13.02 4.23 3.96
CA ILE A 79 13.31 3.09 4.83
C ILE A 79 14.40 2.18 4.23
N ARG A 80 14.35 1.90 2.92
CA ARG A 80 15.36 1.09 2.24
C ARG A 80 16.77 1.71 2.28
N ARG A 81 16.90 3.04 2.25
CA ARG A 81 18.21 3.71 2.29
C ARG A 81 18.91 3.56 3.66
N TRP A 82 18.14 3.33 4.71
CA TRP A 82 18.63 3.28 6.10
C TRP A 82 18.71 1.86 6.67
N SER A 83 18.44 0.83 5.85
CA SER A 83 18.47 -0.59 6.24
C SER A 83 19.58 -1.33 5.52
#